data_AF-A0A7S4SLG8-F1
#
_entry.id   AF-A0A7S4SLG8-F1
#
_cell.length_a   1.000
_cell.length_b   1.000
_cell.length_c   1.000
_cell.angle_alpha   90.00
_cell.angle_beta   90.00
_cell.angle_gamma   90.00
#
_symmetry.space_group_name_H-M   'P 1'
#
loop_
_entity.id
_entity.type
_entity.pdbx_description
1 polymer ?
#
loop_
_entity_poly.entity_id
_entity_poly.type
_entity_poly.pdbx_seq_one_letter_code
_entity_poly.pdbx_strand_id
1 'polypeptide(L)'
;QRLNSIGFVWDLCDHAWNEHFNQLCAFKAKAQNGHCNVSKYDAQNKSLGLWVCMQRQLYKKNALNPDRIQQLNSIGFVWDLRDPSKAISLKVKNKFDELCAFKAQNGHCNVSTKDVRNKSLGQWVKKQRQLYKKNALDPDRIQQLNSIGFIWDLHEHSYEQS
;
A
#
# COMPACT_ATOMS: atom_id res chain seq x y z
N GLN A 1 11.07 3.65 45.52
CA GLN A 1 10.48 2.33 45.81
C GLN A 1 9.37 2.10 44.79
N ARG A 2 9.51 1.11 43.89
CA ARG A 2 8.59 0.84 42.77
C ARG A 2 7.65 -0.30 43.18
N LEU A 3 6.37 0.02 43.40
CA LEU A 3 5.34 -0.95 43.76
C LEU A 3 4.84 -1.68 42.50
N ASN A 4 5.50 -2.79 42.17
CA ASN A 4 4.93 -3.84 41.33
C ASN A 4 3.93 -4.64 42.17
N SER A 5 2.72 -4.12 42.37
CA SER A 5 1.70 -4.84 43.14
C SER A 5 0.28 -4.41 42.78
N ILE A 6 -0.17 -4.74 41.57
CA ILE A 6 -1.50 -5.31 41.37
C ILE A 6 -1.36 -6.30 40.22
N GLY A 7 -1.78 -7.55 40.41
CA GLY A 7 -2.07 -8.50 39.33
C GLY A 7 -3.28 -8.03 38.52
N PHE A 8 -3.18 -6.83 37.96
CA PHE A 8 -4.16 -6.22 37.09
C PHE A 8 -3.85 -6.73 35.70
N VAL A 9 -4.86 -7.26 35.03
CA VAL A 9 -4.74 -8.01 33.79
C VAL A 9 -4.31 -7.07 32.65
N TRP A 10 -3.02 -6.75 32.59
CA TRP A 10 -2.40 -6.07 31.45
C TRP A 10 -2.32 -6.99 30.23
N ASP A 11 -2.34 -8.32 30.46
CA ASP A 11 -2.24 -9.31 29.40
C ASP A 11 -3.42 -9.32 28.44
N LEU A 12 -4.67 -9.08 28.86
CA LEU A 12 -5.83 -9.18 27.95
C LEU A 12 -5.86 -8.05 26.91
N CYS A 13 -5.56 -6.82 27.33
CA CYS A 13 -5.53 -5.66 26.44
C CYS A 13 -4.36 -5.71 25.46
N ASP A 14 -3.20 -6.20 25.91
CA ASP A 14 -2.05 -6.38 25.03
C ASP A 14 -2.18 -7.63 24.16
N HIS A 15 -2.86 -8.68 24.62
CA HIS A 15 -3.18 -9.85 23.80
C HIS A 15 -4.12 -9.47 22.65
N ALA A 16 -5.21 -8.75 22.92
CA ALA A 16 -6.13 -8.27 21.88
C ALA A 16 -5.45 -7.31 20.89
N TRP A 17 -4.54 -6.45 21.40
CA TRP A 17 -3.70 -5.62 20.55
C TRP A 17 -2.81 -6.45 19.63
N ASN A 18 -2.06 -7.39 20.19
CA ASN A 18 -1.13 -8.25 19.46
C ASN A 18 -1.87 -9.10 18.42
N GLU A 19 -3.05 -9.61 18.75
CA GLU A 19 -3.89 -10.35 17.81
C GLU A 19 -4.26 -9.50 16.60
N HIS A 20 -4.81 -8.30 16.81
CA HIS A 20 -5.17 -7.40 15.71
C HIS A 20 -3.95 -6.88 14.93
N PHE A 21 -2.85 -6.61 15.61
CA PHE A 21 -1.60 -6.23 14.97
C PHE A 21 -1.07 -7.36 14.07
N ASN A 22 -1.10 -8.60 14.56
CA ASN A 22 -0.73 -9.78 13.78
C ASN A 22 -1.68 -10.02 12.61
N GLN A 23 -2.99 -9.82 12.80
CA GLN A 23 -3.97 -9.85 11.71
C GLN A 23 -3.67 -8.76 10.66
N LEU A 24 -3.24 -7.57 11.07
CA LEU A 24 -2.83 -6.51 10.15
C LEU A 24 -1.54 -6.85 9.39
N CYS A 25 -0.56 -7.46 10.06
CA CYS A 25 0.66 -7.97 9.43
C CYS A 25 0.34 -9.07 8.42
N ALA A 26 -0.53 -10.03 8.78
CA ALA A 26 -0.98 -11.09 7.89
C ALA A 26 -1.78 -10.52 6.71
N PHE A 27 -2.65 -9.53 6.95
CA PHE A 27 -3.36 -8.82 5.89
C PHE A 27 -2.38 -8.13 4.95
N LYS A 28 -1.37 -7.42 5.48
CA LYS A 28 -0.32 -6.78 4.68
C LYS A 28 0.45 -7.81 3.84
N ALA A 29 0.78 -8.96 4.41
CA ALA A 29 1.49 -10.03 3.69
C ALA A 29 0.64 -10.67 2.57
N LYS A 30 -0.67 -10.79 2.79
CA LYS A 30 -1.63 -11.35 1.80
C LYS A 30 -2.10 -10.32 0.77
N ALA A 31 -2.14 -9.04 1.14
CA ALA A 31 -2.53 -7.98 0.24
C ALA A 31 -1.48 -7.90 -0.87
N GLN A 32 -1.91 -8.09 -2.12
CA GLN A 32 -1.06 -7.96 -3.30
C GLN A 32 -0.27 -6.64 -3.32
N ASN A 33 -0.78 -5.62 -2.61
CA ASN A 33 -0.23 -4.29 -2.59
C ASN A 33 0.47 -3.91 -1.27
N GLY A 34 0.66 -4.87 -0.36
CA GLY A 34 1.44 -4.72 0.87
C GLY A 34 1.06 -3.49 1.71
N HIS A 35 -0.22 -3.14 1.76
CA HIS A 35 -0.73 -1.96 2.47
C HIS A 35 -1.60 -2.34 3.68
N CYS A 36 -1.59 -1.50 4.71
CA CYS A 36 -2.37 -1.69 5.93
C CYS A 36 -3.77 -1.06 5.87
N ASN A 37 -4.28 -0.71 4.67
CA ASN A 37 -5.57 -0.07 4.54
C ASN A 37 -6.70 -1.09 4.42
N VAL A 38 -7.29 -1.44 5.56
CA VAL A 38 -8.43 -2.34 5.63
C VAL A 38 -9.72 -1.52 5.64
N SER A 39 -10.60 -1.75 4.67
CA SER A 39 -11.89 -1.07 4.61
C SER A 39 -12.82 -1.62 5.69
N LYS A 40 -13.50 -0.73 6.44
CA LYS A 40 -14.54 -1.14 7.40
C LYS A 40 -15.78 -1.78 6.74
N TYR A 41 -15.89 -1.68 5.42
CA TYR A 41 -16.97 -2.27 4.62
C TYR A 41 -16.57 -3.59 3.96
N ASP A 42 -15.32 -4.04 4.12
CA ASP A 42 -14.91 -5.36 3.69
C ASP A 42 -15.57 -6.41 4.60
N ALA A 43 -16.45 -7.23 4.04
CA ALA A 43 -17.19 -8.24 4.78
C ALA A 43 -16.27 -9.31 5.39
N GLN A 44 -15.14 -9.62 4.76
CA GLN A 44 -14.19 -10.63 5.24
C GLN A 44 -13.29 -10.07 6.35
N ASN A 45 -12.95 -8.78 6.30
CA ASN A 45 -12.02 -8.14 7.24
C ASN A 45 -12.67 -7.04 8.09
N LYS A 46 -13.99 -7.09 8.30
CA LYS A 46 -14.78 -6.02 8.95
C LYS A 46 -14.24 -5.65 10.33
N SER A 47 -13.90 -6.65 11.14
CA SER A 47 -13.34 -6.46 12.49
C SER A 47 -12.02 -5.68 12.45
N LEU A 48 -11.10 -6.11 11.58
CA LEU A 48 -9.82 -5.46 11.38
C LEU A 48 -9.97 -4.04 10.80
N GLY A 49 -10.91 -3.81 9.89
CA GLY A 49 -11.22 -2.50 9.32
C GLY A 49 -11.78 -1.51 10.36
N LEU A 50 -12.60 -1.99 11.30
CA LEU A 50 -13.07 -1.19 12.44
C LEU A 50 -11.91 -0.88 13.40
N TRP A 51 -11.06 -1.84 13.69
CA TRP A 51 -9.88 -1.65 14.54
C TRP A 51 -8.92 -0.60 13.95
N VAL A 52 -8.60 -0.70 12.65
CA VAL A 52 -7.78 0.30 11.93
C VAL A 52 -8.40 1.70 12.00
N CYS A 53 -9.73 1.79 11.85
CA CYS A 53 -10.45 3.05 11.98
C CYS A 53 -10.34 3.63 13.40
N MET A 54 -10.46 2.80 14.42
CA MET A 54 -10.31 3.17 15.82
C MET A 54 -8.88 3.68 16.11
N GLN A 55 -7.85 3.00 15.62
CA GLN A 55 -6.46 3.44 15.83
C GLN A 55 -6.21 4.83 15.25
N ARG A 56 -6.72 5.10 14.04
CA ARG A 56 -6.64 6.45 13.44
C ARG A 56 -7.36 7.52 14.26
N GLN A 57 -8.51 7.18 14.85
CA GLN A 57 -9.24 8.09 15.72
C GLN A 57 -8.49 8.38 17.02
N LEU A 58 -7.91 7.35 17.65
CA LEU A 58 -7.11 7.49 18.87
C LEU A 58 -5.84 8.30 18.63
N TYR A 59 -5.15 8.06 17.51
CA TYR A 59 -3.99 8.85 17.10
C TYR A 59 -4.33 10.33 16.92
N LYS A 60 -5.44 10.64 16.23
CA LYS A 60 -5.90 12.03 16.04
C LYS A 60 -6.25 12.73 17.37
N LYS A 61 -6.71 11.97 18.37
CA LYS A 61 -7.01 12.46 19.72
C LYS A 61 -5.78 12.50 20.64
N ASN A 62 -4.58 12.16 20.14
CA ASN A 62 -3.36 11.99 20.96
C ASN A 62 -3.54 11.03 22.15
N ALA A 63 -4.45 10.05 22.00
CA ALA A 63 -4.82 9.10 23.07
C ALA A 63 -4.23 7.69 22.83
N LEU A 64 -3.41 7.53 21.79
CA LEU A 64 -2.76 6.25 21.48
C LEU A 64 -1.38 6.18 22.12
N ASN A 65 -1.06 5.03 22.72
CA ASN A 65 0.25 4.78 23.33
C ASN A 65 1.38 4.97 22.29
N PRO A 66 2.45 5.73 22.59
CA PRO A 66 3.63 5.88 21.73
C PRO A 66 4.21 4.57 21.19
N ASP A 67 4.27 3.51 22.00
CA ASP A 67 4.82 2.21 21.58
C ASP A 67 3.97 1.59 20.47
N ARG A 68 2.65 1.74 20.57
CA ARG A 68 1.68 1.28 19.56
C ARG A 68 1.77 2.08 18.27
N ILE A 69 2.06 3.38 18.38
CA ILE A 69 2.35 4.24 17.23
C ILE A 69 3.62 3.75 16.51
N GLN A 70 4.68 3.46 17.26
CA GLN A 70 5.93 2.96 16.71
C GLN A 70 5.76 1.60 16.02
N GLN A 71 5.01 0.68 16.62
CA GLN A 71 4.70 -0.61 16.01
C GLN A 71 3.95 -0.46 14.67
N LEU A 72 2.93 0.39 14.62
CA LEU A 72 2.20 0.66 13.37
C LEU A 72 3.06 1.38 12.33
N ASN A 73 3.91 2.32 12.76
CA ASN A 73 4.88 2.96 11.86
C ASN A 73 5.88 1.96 11.27
N SER A 74 6.34 0.96 12.03
CA SER A 74 7.29 -0.05 11.57
C SER A 74 6.77 -0.88 10.40
N ILE A 75 5.44 -1.05 10.30
CA ILE A 75 4.79 -1.75 9.19
C ILE A 75 4.33 -0.80 8.07
N GLY A 76 4.68 0.49 8.13
CA GLY A 76 4.31 1.48 7.13
C GLY A 76 2.84 1.88 7.18
N PHE A 77 2.23 1.88 8.37
CA PHE A 77 0.84 2.26 8.55
C PHE A 77 0.62 3.73 8.20
N VAL A 78 -0.36 4.00 7.34
CA VAL A 78 -0.74 5.36 6.95
C VAL A 78 -1.88 5.84 7.84
N TRP A 79 -1.56 6.82 8.68
CA TRP A 79 -2.47 7.45 9.63
C TRP A 79 -3.52 8.35 8.97
N ASP A 80 -3.08 9.17 8.00
CA ASP A 80 -3.95 10.06 7.27
C ASP A 80 -4.00 9.69 5.77
N LEU A 81 -5.17 9.25 5.34
CA LEU A 81 -5.46 8.95 3.93
C LEU A 81 -5.95 10.17 3.15
N ARG A 82 -6.17 11.30 3.82
CA ARG A 82 -6.56 12.57 3.20
C ARG A 82 -5.35 13.40 2.80
N ASP A 83 -4.19 13.11 3.39
CA ASP A 83 -2.90 13.64 2.92
C ASP A 83 -2.66 13.12 1.49
N PRO A 84 -2.74 14.01 0.47
CA PRO A 84 -2.62 13.61 -0.93
C PRO A 84 -1.28 12.92 -1.20
N SER A 85 -0.19 13.33 -0.54
CA SER A 85 1.14 12.76 -0.76
C SER A 85 1.21 11.28 -0.37
N LYS A 86 0.60 10.91 0.77
CA LYS A 86 0.57 9.53 1.29
C LYS A 86 -0.51 8.69 0.62
N ALA A 87 -1.66 9.28 0.29
CA ALA A 87 -2.72 8.63 -0.48
C ALA A 87 -2.27 8.32 -1.92
N ILE A 88 -1.45 9.20 -2.52
CA ILE A 88 -0.80 8.96 -3.80
C ILE A 88 0.15 7.77 -3.68
N SER A 89 1.01 7.72 -2.66
CA SER A 89 1.95 6.60 -2.48
C SER A 89 1.23 5.24 -2.40
N LEU A 90 0.10 5.17 -1.68
CA LEU A 90 -0.74 3.97 -1.62
C LEU A 90 -1.43 3.62 -2.95
N LYS A 91 -2.03 4.61 -3.62
CA LYS A 91 -2.67 4.40 -4.94
C LYS A 91 -1.66 4.02 -6.01
N VAL A 92 -0.45 4.56 -5.94
CA VAL A 92 0.64 4.28 -6.88
C VAL A 92 1.19 2.88 -6.65
N LYS A 93 1.32 2.43 -5.40
CA LYS A 93 1.67 1.05 -5.08
C LYS A 93 0.65 0.09 -5.69
N ASN A 94 -0.65 0.31 -5.44
CA ASN A 94 -1.73 -0.49 -6.04
C ASN A 94 -1.66 -0.59 -7.57
N LYS A 95 -1.28 0.48 -8.27
CA LYS A 95 -1.16 0.48 -9.73
C LYS A 95 0.08 -0.24 -10.25
N PHE A 96 1.16 -0.24 -9.48
CA PHE A 96 2.33 -1.05 -9.80
C PHE A 96 2.01 -2.54 -9.71
N ASP A 97 1.27 -2.95 -8.68
CA ASP A 97 0.90 -4.36 -8.51
C ASP A 97 -0.11 -4.82 -9.57
N GLU A 98 -1.09 -3.97 -9.93
CA GLU A 98 -1.96 -4.20 -11.09
C GLU A 98 -1.16 -4.37 -12.39
N LEU A 99 -0.07 -3.61 -12.57
CA LEU A 99 0.80 -3.74 -13.74
C LEU A 99 1.60 -5.04 -13.73
N CYS A 100 2.09 -5.48 -12.55
CA CYS A 100 2.76 -6.77 -12.40
C CYS A 100 1.81 -7.92 -12.76
N ALA A 101 0.57 -7.89 -12.27
CA ALA A 101 -0.45 -8.88 -12.61
C ALA A 101 -0.78 -8.85 -14.12
N PHE A 102 -0.90 -7.66 -14.71
CA PHE A 102 -1.11 -7.51 -16.15
C PHE A 102 0.04 -8.11 -16.96
N LYS A 103 1.29 -7.86 -16.56
CA LYS A 103 2.48 -8.44 -17.20
C LYS A 103 2.47 -9.96 -17.10
N ALA A 104 2.14 -10.53 -15.94
CA ALA A 104 2.05 -11.98 -15.77
C ALA A 104 1.02 -12.63 -16.71
N GLN A 105 -0.08 -11.93 -17.00
CA GLN A 105 -1.14 -12.43 -17.89
C GLN A 105 -0.85 -12.20 -19.38
N ASN A 106 -0.22 -11.09 -19.75
CA ASN A 106 -0.10 -10.65 -21.15
C ASN A 106 1.35 -10.70 -21.69
N GLY A 107 2.33 -11.02 -20.84
CA GLY A 107 3.75 -11.03 -21.18
C GLY A 107 4.39 -9.64 -21.27
N HIS A 108 3.61 -8.56 -21.31
CA HIS A 108 4.11 -7.19 -21.48
C HIS A 108 3.44 -6.17 -20.55
N CYS A 109 4.12 -5.05 -20.30
CA CYS A 109 3.58 -3.93 -19.51
C CYS A 109 2.82 -2.89 -20.36
N ASN A 110 2.55 -3.18 -21.64
CA ASN A 110 1.87 -2.24 -22.53
C ASN A 110 0.35 -2.30 -22.36
N VAL A 111 -0.19 -1.45 -21.48
CA VAL A 111 -1.62 -1.38 -21.21
C VAL A 111 -2.28 -0.31 -22.07
N SER A 112 -3.21 -0.72 -22.94
CA SER A 112 -3.97 0.20 -23.79
C SER A 112 -4.95 1.04 -22.97
N THR A 113 -5.00 2.35 -23.23
CA THR A 113 -6.01 3.25 -22.63
C THR A 113 -7.42 3.04 -23.20
N LYS A 114 -7.55 2.26 -24.28
CA LYS A 114 -8.84 1.94 -24.92
C LYS A 114 -9.49 0.68 -24.34
N ASP A 115 -8.74 -0.15 -23.61
CA ASP A 115 -9.31 -1.30 -22.93
C ASP A 115 -10.17 -0.82 -21.76
N VAL A 116 -11.48 -1.06 -21.83
CA VAL A 116 -12.45 -0.63 -20.81
C VAL A 116 -12.14 -1.28 -19.46
N ARG A 117 -11.64 -2.53 -19.45
CA ARG A 117 -11.32 -3.27 -18.22
C ARG A 117 -10.07 -2.74 -17.53
N ASN A 118 -9.08 -2.30 -18.30
CA ASN A 118 -7.78 -1.83 -17.79
C ASN A 118 -7.56 -0.32 -18.00
N LYS A 119 -8.61 0.46 -18.27
CA LYS A 119 -8.53 1.88 -18.63
C LYS A 119 -7.76 2.71 -17.61
N SER A 120 -8.01 2.47 -16.32
CA SER A 120 -7.34 3.17 -15.21
C SER A 120 -5.83 2.86 -15.17
N LEU A 121 -5.46 1.60 -15.40
CA LEU A 121 -4.07 1.17 -15.46
C LEU A 121 -3.35 1.74 -16.69
N GLY A 122 -3.99 1.72 -17.86
CA GLY A 122 -3.45 2.33 -19.08
C GLY A 122 -3.21 3.84 -18.94
N GLN A 123 -4.13 4.55 -18.28
CA GLN A 123 -3.93 5.98 -17.96
C GLN A 123 -2.75 6.20 -17.02
N TRP A 124 -2.58 5.32 -16.02
CA TRP A 124 -1.45 5.38 -15.10
C TRP A 124 -0.12 5.14 -15.80
N VAL A 125 -0.02 4.09 -16.63
CA VAL A 125 1.15 3.77 -17.48
C VAL A 125 1.52 4.96 -18.36
N LYS A 126 0.53 5.57 -19.03
CA LYS A 126 0.75 6.77 -19.85
C LYS A 126 1.30 7.93 -19.02
N LYS A 127 0.76 8.15 -17.82
CA LYS A 127 1.24 9.20 -16.91
C LYS A 127 2.68 8.95 -16.45
N GLN A 128 3.05 7.71 -16.13
CA GLN A 128 4.43 7.38 -15.73
C GLN A 128 5.41 7.72 -16.86
N ARG A 129 5.12 7.33 -18.11
CA ARG A 129 5.95 7.67 -19.28
C ARG A 129 6.08 9.19 -19.48
N GLN A 130 4.99 9.94 -19.30
CA GLN A 130 5.03 11.40 -19.39
C GLN A 130 5.88 12.05 -18.29
N LEU A 131 5.79 11.57 -17.05
CA LEU A 131 6.59 12.07 -15.94
C LEU A 131 8.08 11.73 -16.12
N TYR A 132 8.38 10.54 -16.63
CA TYR A 132 9.75 10.13 -16.97
C TYR A 132 10.36 11.04 -18.04
N LYS A 133 9.64 11.29 -19.15
CA LYS A 133 10.10 12.23 -20.20
C LYS A 133 10.30 13.66 -19.69
N LYS A 134 9.62 14.06 -18.61
CA LYS A 134 9.75 15.38 -17.98
C LYS A 134 10.79 15.42 -16.85
N ASN A 135 11.52 14.32 -16.60
CA ASN A 135 12.43 14.18 -15.45
C ASN A 135 11.78 14.51 -14.10
N ALA A 136 10.47 14.30 -13.99
CA ALA A 136 9.66 14.62 -12.81
C ALA A 136 9.15 13.36 -12.10
N LEU A 137 9.73 12.20 -12.43
CA LEU A 137 9.40 10.92 -11.83
C LEU A 137 10.40 10.57 -10.74
N ASP A 138 9.89 10.05 -9.63
CA ASP A 138 10.68 9.61 -8.49
C ASP A 138 11.70 8.52 -8.91
N PRO A 139 12.99 8.64 -8.53
CA PRO A 139 14.02 7.63 -8.83
C PRO A 139 13.67 6.21 -8.37
N ASP A 140 13.06 6.07 -7.19
CA ASP A 140 12.65 4.76 -6.66
C ASP A 140 11.55 4.14 -7.54
N ARG A 141 10.67 4.98 -8.09
CA ARG A 141 9.62 4.55 -9.03
C ARG A 141 10.20 4.07 -10.35
N ILE A 142 11.24 4.74 -10.85
CA ILE A 142 11.96 4.34 -12.06
C ILE A 142 12.58 2.96 -11.84
N GLN A 143 13.28 2.76 -10.71
CA GLN A 143 13.90 1.49 -10.37
C GLN A 143 12.86 0.36 -10.26
N GLN A 144 11.72 0.61 -9.61
CA GLN A 144 10.63 -0.36 -9.52
C GLN A 144 10.10 -0.76 -10.90
N LEU A 145 9.84 0.20 -11.79
CA LEU A 145 9.35 -0.08 -13.14
C LEU A 145 10.40 -0.79 -14.01
N ASN A 146 11.67 -0.44 -13.88
CA ASN A 146 12.77 -1.13 -14.56
C ASN A 146 12.89 -2.59 -14.12
N SER A 147 12.67 -2.89 -12.83
CA SER A 147 12.75 -4.27 -12.31
C SER A 147 11.76 -5.24 -12.96
N ILE A 148 10.64 -4.73 -13.49
CA ILE A 148 9.65 -5.51 -14.22
C ILE A 148 9.80 -5.40 -15.74
N GLY A 149 10.93 -4.89 -16.25
CA GLY A 149 11.17 -4.74 -17.68
C GLY A 149 10.18 -3.76 -18.34
N PHE A 150 9.82 -2.69 -17.64
CA PHE A 150 8.90 -1.69 -18.17
C PHE A 150 9.52 -0.91 -19.33
N ILE A 151 8.86 -0.94 -20.48
CA ILE A 151 9.30 -0.20 -21.66
C ILE A 151 8.80 1.25 -21.59
N TRP A 152 9.73 2.19 -21.46
CA TRP A 152 9.48 3.63 -21.38
C TRP A 152 9.13 4.25 -22.72
N ASP A 153 9.82 3.83 -23.79
CA ASP A 153 9.52 4.22 -25.17
C ASP A 153 9.15 3.00 -26.01
N LEU A 154 7.91 2.99 -26.50
CA LEU A 154 7.42 1.90 -27.35
C LEU A 154 7.94 1.98 -28.78
N HIS A 155 8.49 3.13 -29.18
CA HIS A 155 8.94 3.38 -30.56
C HIS A 155 10.37 2.88 -30.81
N GLU A 156 11.18 2.67 -29.76
CA GLU A 156 12.52 2.09 -29.86
C GLU A 156 12.51 0.56 -29.92
N HIS A 157 11.55 -0.08 -29.24
CA HIS A 157 11.55 -1.54 -29.08
C HIS A 157 11.00 -2.31 -30.29
N SER A 158 10.49 -1.63 -31.33
CA SER A 158 10.01 -2.27 -32.56
C SER A 158 11.12 -2.69 -33.54
N TYR A 159 12.38 -2.34 -33.27
CA TYR A 159 13.50 -2.59 -34.20
C TYR A 159 14.36 -3.80 -33.85
N GLU A 160 14.14 -4.47 -32.72
CA GLU A 160 14.92 -5.66 -32.31
C GLU A 160 14.20 -7.01 -32.54
N GLN A 161 13.03 -7.00 -33.18
CA GLN A 161 12.28 -8.23 -33.51
C GLN A 161 11.85 -8.32 -34.98
N SER A 162 12.58 -7.67 -35.90
CA SER A 162 12.50 -7.94 -37.35
C SER A 162 13.73 -8.68 -37.83
#